data_AF-A0A2M7KPV0-F1
#
_entry.id   AF-A0A2M7KPV0-F1
#
_cell.length_a   1.000
_cell.length_b   1.000
_cell.length_c   1.000
_cell.angle_alpha   90.00
_cell.angle_beta   90.00
_cell.angle_gamma   90.00
#
_symmetry.space_group_name_H-M   'P 1'
#
loop_
_entity.id
_entity.type
_entity.pdbx_description
1 polymer ?
#
loop_
_entity_poly.entity_id
_entity_poly.type
_entity_poly.pdbx_seq_one_letter_code
_entity_poly.pdbx_strand_id
1 'polypeptide(L)'
;MVRALTAAVVLGGMVALIVLPRQVKGAPDAATTKALEEAMRKGQPKTALEILEPILARALKYRNYPRAIKLTGQKIALEGIIQGNKPEEKIVRLQAEIAKAPKEMQPVMEAVLANWYWHFFQQNRWRFMQRTATAQPPGDDILSWDLPRILAEIDGHFTTALAAERQLKKIPVAEYDPLLEKGNVPDTYRPTLYDFVAFEALSFYAAGEQAGSRAEDAFDLQSDSPVFATTDEFVKWQVQTTDSESVTVKAVKLYQDLMQFHRRDRDQAA
;
A
#
# COMPACT_ATOMS: atom_id res chain seq x y z
N MET A 1 11.57 -7.39 9.05
CA MET A 1 10.61 -7.14 7.95
C MET A 1 9.24 -6.95 8.54
N VAL A 2 8.73 -5.73 8.43
CA VAL A 2 7.33 -5.45 8.76
C VAL A 2 6.45 -6.03 7.64
N ARG A 3 5.14 -6.16 7.89
CA ARG A 3 4.16 -6.69 6.94
C ARG A 3 4.43 -6.12 5.54
N ALA A 4 4.40 -6.98 4.52
CA ALA A 4 4.63 -6.60 3.13
C ALA A 4 3.34 -6.80 2.32
N LEU A 5 3.14 -5.92 1.34
CA LEU A 5 2.15 -6.08 0.27
C LEU A 5 2.73 -6.98 -0.83
N THR A 6 2.91 -8.26 -0.54
CA THR A 6 3.33 -9.25 -1.55
C THR A 6 2.43 -10.48 -1.52
N ALA A 7 2.58 -11.34 -2.53
CA ALA A 7 1.85 -12.59 -2.68
C ALA A 7 2.89 -13.72 -2.80
N ALA A 8 3.27 -14.33 -1.67
CA ALA A 8 4.14 -15.48 -1.59
C ALA A 8 3.86 -16.28 -0.29
N VAL A 9 3.42 -17.53 -0.49
CA VAL A 9 3.11 -18.54 0.53
C VAL A 9 4.40 -19.19 1.05
N VAL A 10 4.63 -19.21 2.37
CA VAL A 10 5.51 -20.21 3.02
C VAL A 10 4.94 -20.66 4.37
N LEU A 11 4.92 -21.98 4.57
CA LEU A 11 4.45 -22.71 5.76
C LEU A 11 5.39 -22.59 6.98
N GLY A 12 4.82 -22.61 8.19
CA GLY A 12 5.56 -22.98 9.40
C GLY A 12 4.73 -23.03 10.70
N GLY A 13 4.62 -24.24 11.26
CA GLY A 13 4.56 -24.55 12.71
C GLY A 13 3.36 -24.08 13.55
N MET A 14 2.47 -25.00 13.93
CA MET A 14 1.25 -24.72 14.71
C MET A 14 1.38 -25.16 16.18
N VAL A 15 1.22 -24.22 17.12
CA VAL A 15 0.81 -24.48 18.51
C VAL A 15 -0.72 -24.37 18.56
N ALA A 16 -1.40 -25.44 18.96
CA ALA A 16 -2.85 -25.53 18.92
C ALA A 16 -3.49 -24.89 20.17
N LEU A 17 -3.83 -23.59 20.09
CA LEU A 17 -4.96 -23.06 20.84
C LEU A 17 -6.24 -23.41 20.05
N ILE A 18 -7.18 -24.11 20.69
CA ILE A 18 -8.51 -24.36 20.10
C ILE A 18 -9.29 -23.05 20.15
N VAL A 19 -9.11 -22.23 19.12
CA VAL A 19 -9.97 -21.10 18.79
C VAL A 19 -11.10 -21.66 17.92
N LEU A 20 -12.33 -21.71 18.47
CA LEU A 20 -13.52 -21.98 17.66
C LEU A 20 -13.56 -21.00 16.48
N PRO A 21 -13.62 -21.46 15.21
CA PRO A 21 -13.56 -20.56 14.08
C PRO A 21 -14.81 -19.68 14.06
N ARG A 22 -14.63 -18.38 14.34
CA ARG A 22 -15.62 -17.37 13.97
C ARG A 22 -15.80 -17.47 12.47
N GLN A 23 -16.97 -17.93 12.03
CA GLN A 23 -17.39 -17.88 10.63
C GLN A 23 -17.34 -16.41 10.17
N VAL A 24 -16.27 -16.05 9.46
CA VAL A 24 -16.12 -14.70 8.91
C VAL A 24 -17.22 -14.53 7.86
N LYS A 25 -18.17 -13.62 8.11
CA LYS A 25 -19.28 -13.38 7.18
C LYS A 25 -18.72 -13.07 5.78
N GLY A 26 -19.28 -13.75 4.79
CA GLY A 26 -18.87 -13.61 3.40
C GLY A 26 -17.66 -14.45 2.97
N ALA A 27 -17.07 -15.26 3.85
CA ALA A 27 -16.08 -16.25 3.44
C ALA A 27 -16.73 -17.37 2.60
N PRO A 28 -16.06 -17.85 1.53
CA PRO A 28 -16.42 -19.10 0.88
C PRO A 28 -16.05 -20.28 1.80
N ASP A 29 -16.63 -21.44 1.52
CA ASP A 29 -16.24 -22.66 2.22
C ASP A 29 -14.81 -23.10 1.87
N ALA A 30 -14.29 -24.05 2.65
CA ALA A 30 -12.95 -24.58 2.47
C ALA A 30 -12.78 -25.26 1.09
N ALA A 31 -13.83 -25.90 0.57
CA ALA A 31 -13.79 -26.58 -0.72
C ALA A 31 -13.60 -25.60 -1.87
N THR A 32 -14.37 -24.51 -1.89
CA THR A 32 -14.30 -23.44 -2.90
C THR A 32 -12.96 -22.71 -2.81
N THR A 33 -12.46 -22.45 -1.60
CA THR A 33 -11.13 -21.82 -1.39
C THR A 33 -10.03 -22.70 -1.99
N LYS A 34 -10.05 -24.00 -1.69
CA LYS A 34 -9.08 -24.96 -2.22
C LYS A 34 -9.18 -25.10 -3.74
N ALA A 35 -10.39 -25.09 -4.31
CA ALA A 35 -10.60 -25.14 -5.75
C ALA A 35 -10.02 -23.92 -6.46
N LEU A 36 -10.20 -22.71 -5.89
CA LEU A 36 -9.59 -21.49 -6.41
C LEU A 36 -8.05 -21.59 -6.38
N GLU A 37 -7.48 -21.95 -5.24
CA GLU A 37 -6.03 -22.12 -5.08
C GLU A 37 -5.45 -23.16 -6.05
N GLU A 38 -6.15 -24.27 -6.26
CA GLU A 38 -5.75 -25.32 -7.18
C GLU A 38 -5.79 -24.87 -8.64
N ALA A 39 -6.85 -24.16 -9.06
CA ALA A 39 -6.95 -23.59 -10.40
C ALA A 39 -5.83 -22.56 -10.67
N MET A 40 -5.54 -21.71 -9.69
CA MET A 40 -4.42 -20.75 -9.76
C MET A 40 -3.08 -21.48 -9.89
N ARG A 41 -2.83 -22.50 -9.06
CA ARG A 41 -1.58 -23.29 -9.08
C ARG A 41 -1.39 -24.05 -10.39
N LYS A 42 -2.47 -24.52 -11.01
CA LYS A 42 -2.44 -25.23 -12.30
C LYS A 42 -2.32 -24.28 -13.51
N GLY A 43 -2.24 -22.96 -13.30
CA GLY A 43 -2.18 -22.00 -14.40
C GLY A 43 -3.46 -21.98 -15.23
N GLN A 44 -4.62 -22.14 -14.59
CA GLN A 44 -5.94 -22.16 -15.24
C GLN A 44 -6.68 -20.83 -14.97
N PRO A 45 -6.27 -19.70 -15.59
CA PRO A 45 -6.75 -18.38 -15.19
C PRO A 45 -8.25 -18.17 -15.44
N LYS A 46 -8.81 -18.76 -16.50
CA LYS A 46 -10.26 -18.68 -16.79
C LYS A 46 -11.09 -19.38 -15.71
N THR A 47 -10.73 -20.62 -15.39
CA THR A 47 -11.38 -21.40 -14.32
C THR A 47 -11.22 -20.74 -12.95
N ALA A 48 -10.03 -20.20 -12.67
CA ALA A 48 -9.81 -19.45 -11.43
C ALA A 48 -10.71 -18.20 -11.34
N LEU A 49 -10.90 -17.46 -12.44
CA LEU A 49 -11.80 -16.31 -12.49
C LEU A 49 -13.27 -16.70 -12.26
N GLU A 50 -13.75 -17.76 -12.91
CA GLU A 50 -15.12 -18.28 -12.73
C GLU A 50 -15.42 -18.63 -11.26
N ILE A 51 -14.43 -19.17 -10.53
CA ILE A 51 -14.54 -19.48 -9.10
C ILE A 51 -14.42 -18.20 -8.25
N LEU A 52 -13.54 -17.28 -8.62
CA LEU A 52 -13.21 -16.08 -7.85
C LEU A 52 -14.35 -15.07 -7.82
N GLU A 53 -15.02 -14.83 -8.96
CA GLU A 53 -16.02 -13.77 -9.09
C GLU A 53 -17.19 -13.88 -8.09
N PRO A 54 -17.82 -15.05 -7.88
CA PRO A 54 -18.85 -15.22 -6.85
C PRO A 54 -18.34 -14.96 -5.43
N ILE A 55 -17.07 -15.30 -5.15
CA ILE A 55 -16.45 -15.06 -3.84
C ILE A 55 -16.25 -13.55 -3.64
N LEU A 56 -15.79 -12.83 -4.66
CA LEU A 56 -15.62 -11.38 -4.62
C LEU A 56 -16.98 -10.68 -4.42
N ALA A 57 -18.00 -11.05 -5.18
CA ALA A 57 -19.35 -10.51 -5.03
C ALA A 57 -19.91 -10.73 -3.62
N ARG A 58 -19.67 -11.92 -3.03
CA ARG A 58 -20.04 -12.23 -1.66
C ARG A 58 -19.26 -11.39 -0.65
N ALA A 59 -17.95 -11.23 -0.82
CA ALA A 59 -17.12 -10.41 0.05
C ALA A 59 -17.60 -8.94 0.06
N LEU A 60 -17.93 -8.38 -1.10
CA LEU A 60 -18.51 -7.05 -1.24
C LEU A 60 -19.88 -6.95 -0.55
N LYS A 61 -20.78 -7.91 -0.79
CA LYS A 61 -22.13 -7.94 -0.17
C LYS A 61 -22.09 -7.94 1.36
N TYR A 62 -21.14 -8.68 1.95
CA TYR A 62 -20.98 -8.77 3.41
C TYR A 62 -19.95 -7.78 3.97
N ARG A 63 -19.47 -6.83 3.16
CA ARG A 63 -18.48 -5.81 3.55
C ARG A 63 -17.20 -6.39 4.15
N ASN A 64 -16.78 -7.56 3.67
CA ASN A 64 -15.48 -8.14 3.98
C ASN A 64 -14.42 -7.48 3.07
N TYR A 65 -14.15 -6.21 3.35
CA TYR A 65 -13.28 -5.36 2.53
C TYR A 65 -11.84 -5.86 2.39
N PRO A 66 -11.16 -6.37 3.44
CA PRO A 66 -9.80 -6.94 3.28
C PRO A 66 -9.77 -8.07 2.25
N ARG A 67 -10.76 -8.96 2.31
CA ARG A 67 -10.87 -10.07 1.36
C ARG A 67 -11.24 -9.57 -0.04
N ALA A 68 -12.17 -8.63 -0.13
CA ALA A 68 -12.57 -8.06 -1.42
C ALA A 68 -11.36 -7.43 -2.14
N ILE A 69 -10.55 -6.63 -1.44
CA ILE A 69 -9.34 -6.01 -2.02
C ILE A 69 -8.36 -7.08 -2.50
N LYS A 70 -8.11 -8.13 -1.71
CA LYS A 70 -7.22 -9.24 -2.12
C LYS A 70 -7.73 -9.96 -3.36
N LEU A 71 -9.02 -10.27 -3.40
CA LEU A 71 -9.65 -10.93 -4.54
C LEU A 71 -9.63 -10.04 -5.79
N THR A 72 -9.81 -8.73 -5.65
CA THR A 72 -9.63 -7.77 -6.77
C THR A 72 -8.20 -7.81 -7.31
N GLY A 73 -7.18 -7.81 -6.45
CA GLY A 73 -5.79 -7.96 -6.90
C GLY A 73 -5.53 -9.28 -7.62
N GLN A 74 -6.07 -10.40 -7.11
CA GLN A 74 -5.98 -11.71 -7.75
C GLN A 74 -6.71 -11.74 -9.10
N LYS A 75 -7.91 -11.16 -9.19
CA LYS A 75 -8.67 -10.99 -10.43
C LYS A 75 -7.82 -10.28 -11.49
N ILE A 76 -7.28 -9.11 -11.15
CA ILE A 76 -6.41 -8.33 -12.04
C ILE A 76 -5.21 -9.15 -12.53
N ALA A 77 -4.57 -9.91 -11.63
CA ALA A 77 -3.45 -10.77 -12.00
C ALA A 77 -3.86 -11.87 -12.99
N LEU A 78 -4.99 -12.55 -12.76
CA LEU A 78 -5.50 -13.62 -13.63
C LEU A 78 -5.91 -13.10 -15.00
N GLU A 79 -6.61 -11.97 -15.05
CA GLU A 79 -6.97 -11.32 -16.32
C GLU A 79 -5.73 -10.83 -17.07
N GLY A 80 -4.68 -10.41 -16.36
CA GLY A 80 -3.39 -10.07 -16.95
C GLY A 80 -2.77 -11.25 -17.67
N ILE A 81 -2.76 -12.44 -17.04
CA ILE A 81 -2.26 -13.68 -17.67
C ILE A 81 -3.03 -13.99 -18.97
N ILE A 82 -4.33 -13.76 -19.00
CA ILE A 82 -5.17 -14.03 -20.18
C ILE A 82 -4.88 -13.04 -21.33
N GLN A 83 -4.56 -11.78 -21.01
CA GLN A 83 -4.48 -10.69 -21.99
C GLN A 83 -3.04 -10.35 -22.42
N GLY A 84 -2.05 -11.17 -22.07
CA GLY A 84 -0.65 -11.00 -22.50
C GLY A 84 0.31 -10.47 -21.44
N ASN A 85 -0.17 -10.29 -20.20
CA ASN A 85 0.61 -10.04 -18.99
C ASN A 85 1.54 -8.83 -19.03
N LYS A 86 1.07 -7.73 -19.62
CA LYS A 86 1.80 -6.45 -19.59
C LYS A 86 1.78 -5.85 -18.18
N PRO A 87 2.93 -5.53 -17.56
CA PRO A 87 2.99 -5.02 -16.20
C PRO A 87 2.18 -3.73 -15.98
N GLU A 88 2.20 -2.82 -16.96
CA GLU A 88 1.49 -1.53 -16.93
C GLU A 88 -0.03 -1.67 -16.86
N GLU A 89 -0.60 -2.74 -17.44
CA GLU A 89 -2.05 -2.95 -17.46
C GLU A 89 -2.62 -3.23 -16.06
N LYS A 90 -1.81 -3.77 -15.15
CA LYS A 90 -2.25 -4.05 -13.77
C LYS A 90 -2.60 -2.75 -13.05
N ILE A 91 -1.78 -1.72 -13.22
CA ILE A 91 -1.99 -0.38 -12.64
C ILE A 91 -3.30 0.22 -13.17
N VAL A 92 -3.48 0.23 -14.49
CA VAL A 92 -4.69 0.77 -15.15
C VAL A 92 -5.95 0.06 -14.67
N ARG A 93 -5.90 -1.27 -14.53
CA ARG A 93 -7.04 -2.05 -14.03
C ARG A 93 -7.34 -1.76 -12.56
N LEU A 94 -6.31 -1.62 -11.72
CA LEU A 94 -6.53 -1.27 -10.32
C LEU A 94 -7.14 0.13 -10.17
N GLN A 95 -6.71 1.11 -10.96
CA GLN A 95 -7.34 2.44 -11.02
C GLN A 95 -8.84 2.33 -11.38
N ALA A 96 -9.17 1.52 -12.39
CA ALA A 96 -10.56 1.30 -12.79
C ALA A 96 -11.40 0.59 -11.71
N GLU A 97 -10.81 -0.31 -10.94
CA GLU A 97 -11.46 -0.98 -9.80
C GLU A 97 -11.64 -0.03 -8.61
N ILE A 98 -10.65 0.84 -8.31
CA ILE A 98 -10.75 1.88 -7.26
C ILE A 98 -11.93 2.82 -7.53
N ALA A 99 -12.09 3.26 -8.78
CA ALA A 99 -13.18 4.16 -9.18
C ALA A 99 -14.58 3.58 -8.91
N LYS A 100 -14.71 2.24 -8.90
CA LYS A 100 -15.97 1.51 -8.69
C LYS A 100 -16.11 0.97 -7.27
N ALA A 101 -15.04 0.99 -6.48
CA ALA A 101 -15.01 0.40 -5.15
C ALA A 101 -15.84 1.21 -4.13
N PRO A 102 -16.44 0.55 -3.12
CA PRO A 102 -16.96 1.21 -1.93
C PRO A 102 -15.95 2.18 -1.33
N LYS A 103 -16.44 3.33 -0.83
CA LYS A 103 -15.60 4.40 -0.28
C LYS A 103 -14.68 3.92 0.85
N GLU A 104 -15.13 2.96 1.63
CA GLU A 104 -14.37 2.39 2.73
C GLU A 104 -13.16 1.55 2.27
N MET A 105 -13.18 1.00 1.05
CA MET A 105 -12.06 0.26 0.47
C MET A 105 -11.00 1.17 -0.16
N GLN A 106 -11.42 2.34 -0.67
CA GLN A 106 -10.58 3.21 -1.49
C GLN A 106 -9.23 3.53 -0.82
N PRO A 107 -9.15 3.97 0.45
CA PRO A 107 -7.86 4.35 1.05
C PRO A 107 -6.82 3.23 1.04
N VAL A 108 -7.24 1.98 1.29
CA VAL A 108 -6.30 0.84 1.27
C VAL A 108 -5.96 0.47 -0.17
N MET A 109 -6.90 0.56 -1.10
CA MET A 109 -6.61 0.30 -2.51
C MET A 109 -5.68 1.36 -3.12
N GLU A 110 -5.78 2.61 -2.70
CA GLU A 110 -4.83 3.68 -3.07
C GLU A 110 -3.41 3.36 -2.56
N ALA A 111 -3.28 2.87 -1.32
CA ALA A 111 -1.99 2.42 -0.79
C ALA A 111 -1.44 1.19 -1.56
N VAL A 112 -2.31 0.26 -1.98
CA VAL A 112 -1.91 -0.86 -2.86
C VAL A 112 -1.46 -0.33 -4.23
N LEU A 113 -2.16 0.65 -4.79
CA LEU A 113 -1.83 1.25 -6.08
C LEU A 113 -0.49 2.00 -6.04
N ALA A 114 -0.23 2.77 -4.98
CA ALA A 114 1.06 3.41 -4.73
C ALA A 114 2.21 2.38 -4.75
N ASN A 115 2.01 1.26 -4.04
CA ASN A 115 2.97 0.16 -4.02
C ASN A 115 3.13 -0.52 -5.39
N TRP A 116 2.07 -0.65 -6.19
CA TRP A 116 2.16 -1.21 -7.54
C TRP A 116 2.94 -0.30 -8.49
N TYR A 117 2.74 1.02 -8.41
CA TYR A 117 3.58 1.99 -9.11
C TYR A 117 5.03 1.90 -8.67
N TRP A 118 5.29 1.79 -7.37
CA TRP A 118 6.65 1.63 -6.84
C TRP A 118 7.32 0.35 -7.34
N HIS A 119 6.62 -0.77 -7.33
CA HIS A 119 7.12 -2.03 -7.89
C HIS A 119 7.39 -1.93 -9.39
N PHE A 120 6.50 -1.30 -10.14
CA PHE A 120 6.70 -1.06 -11.57
C PHE A 120 7.95 -0.20 -11.82
N PHE A 121 8.12 0.88 -11.07
CA PHE A 121 9.31 1.73 -11.12
C PHE A 121 10.58 0.91 -10.83
N GLN A 122 10.60 0.13 -9.74
CA GLN A 122 11.76 -0.66 -9.34
C GLN A 122 12.15 -1.70 -10.42
N GLN A 123 11.17 -2.34 -11.06
CA GLN A 123 11.41 -3.29 -12.16
C GLN A 123 11.93 -2.62 -13.44
N ASN A 124 11.65 -1.33 -13.63
CA ASN A 124 12.00 -0.57 -14.83
C ASN A 124 13.00 0.57 -14.52
N ARG A 125 13.68 0.52 -13.37
CA ARG A 125 14.46 1.63 -12.83
C ARG A 125 15.49 2.18 -13.82
N TRP A 126 16.22 1.29 -14.50
CA TRP A 126 17.22 1.65 -15.50
C TRP A 126 16.65 2.55 -16.62
N ARG A 127 15.40 2.31 -17.02
CA ARG A 127 14.72 3.09 -18.05
C ARG A 127 14.41 4.49 -17.56
N PHE A 128 13.89 4.62 -16.34
CA PHE A 128 13.58 5.91 -15.73
C PHE A 128 14.83 6.77 -15.49
N MET A 129 15.98 6.16 -15.19
CA MET A 129 17.26 6.87 -15.05
C MET A 129 17.84 7.37 -16.38
N GLN A 130 17.48 6.74 -17.51
CA GLN A 130 18.03 7.09 -18.83
C GLN A 130 17.20 8.14 -19.57
N ARG A 131 16.00 8.47 -19.09
CA ARG A 131 15.14 9.45 -19.75
C ARG A 131 15.46 10.85 -19.24
N THR A 132 15.70 11.76 -20.18
CA THR A 132 15.62 13.19 -19.92
C THR A 132 14.16 13.60 -19.78
N ALA A 133 13.86 14.44 -18.78
CA ALA A 133 12.54 15.04 -18.64
C ALA A 133 12.17 15.77 -19.93
N THR A 134 11.06 15.36 -20.55
CA THR A 134 10.57 15.99 -21.78
C THR A 134 9.55 17.06 -21.43
N ALA A 135 9.61 18.21 -22.10
CA ALA A 135 8.66 19.31 -21.88
C ALA A 135 7.22 18.99 -22.32
N GLN A 136 6.99 17.86 -23.00
CA GLN A 136 5.65 17.38 -23.32
C GLN A 136 5.02 16.74 -22.08
N PRO A 137 3.76 17.09 -21.74
CA PRO A 137 3.01 16.40 -20.70
C PRO A 137 2.99 14.90 -21.01
N PRO A 138 3.48 14.04 -20.11
CA PRO A 138 3.38 12.61 -20.30
C PRO A 138 1.89 12.23 -20.39
N GLY A 139 1.52 11.49 -21.44
CA GLY A 139 0.17 10.92 -21.54
C GLY A 139 -0.04 9.79 -20.53
N ASP A 140 -1.14 9.05 -20.67
CA ASP A 140 -1.49 7.95 -19.76
C ASP A 140 -0.56 6.74 -19.86
N ASP A 141 0.32 6.71 -20.86
CA ASP A 141 1.31 5.64 -21.01
C ASP A 141 2.44 5.79 -19.98
N ILE A 142 2.36 5.01 -18.90
CA ILE A 142 3.39 4.92 -17.85
C ILE A 142 4.78 4.60 -18.40
N LEU A 143 4.87 3.91 -19.55
CA LEU A 143 6.13 3.61 -20.21
C LEU A 143 6.79 4.90 -20.72
N SER A 144 6.04 5.97 -20.98
CA SER A 144 6.53 7.26 -21.45
C SER A 144 7.05 8.19 -20.33
N TRP A 145 6.79 7.85 -19.06
CA TRP A 145 7.05 8.74 -17.93
C TRP A 145 8.54 8.86 -17.59
N ASP A 146 8.91 10.01 -17.03
CA ASP A 146 10.22 10.27 -16.43
C ASP A 146 10.20 9.97 -14.92
N LEU A 147 11.37 10.10 -14.28
CA LEU A 147 11.53 9.84 -12.85
C LEU A 147 10.64 10.75 -11.98
N PRO A 148 10.63 12.09 -12.16
CA PRO A 148 9.78 12.96 -11.35
C PRO A 148 8.29 12.60 -11.45
N ARG A 149 7.79 12.31 -12.66
CA ARG A 149 6.38 11.97 -12.87
C ARG A 149 5.98 10.72 -12.09
N ILE A 150 6.74 9.62 -12.20
CA ILE A 150 6.35 8.37 -11.53
C ILE A 150 6.46 8.48 -10.00
N LEU A 151 7.45 9.22 -9.48
CA LEU A 151 7.55 9.47 -8.04
C LEU A 151 6.40 10.35 -7.54
N ALA A 152 6.00 11.38 -8.28
CA ALA A 152 4.85 12.22 -7.94
C ALA A 152 3.53 11.45 -7.92
N GLU A 153 3.34 10.48 -8.83
CA GLU A 153 2.15 9.64 -8.84
C GLU A 153 2.10 8.68 -7.64
N ILE A 154 3.24 8.09 -7.26
CA ILE A 154 3.32 7.27 -6.04
C ILE A 154 2.99 8.10 -4.79
N ASP A 155 3.58 9.30 -4.69
CA ASP A 155 3.30 10.24 -3.61
C ASP A 155 1.82 10.64 -3.56
N GLY A 156 1.22 10.94 -4.70
CA GLY A 156 -0.21 11.29 -4.80
C GLY A 156 -1.13 10.19 -4.30
N HIS A 157 -0.83 8.93 -4.61
CA HIS A 157 -1.60 7.78 -4.13
C HIS A 157 -1.43 7.57 -2.62
N PHE A 158 -0.21 7.68 -2.06
CA PHE A 158 -0.02 7.63 -0.61
C PHE A 158 -0.70 8.79 0.12
N THR A 159 -0.61 10.01 -0.43
CA THR A 159 -1.29 11.19 0.12
C THR A 159 -2.81 11.00 0.12
N THR A 160 -3.37 10.46 -0.96
CA THR A 160 -4.80 10.15 -1.06
C THR A 160 -5.23 9.09 -0.06
N ALA A 161 -4.43 8.03 0.13
CA ALA A 161 -4.67 7.00 1.13
C ALA A 161 -4.67 7.59 2.56
N LEU A 162 -3.65 8.36 2.90
CA LEU A 162 -3.46 8.94 4.24
C LEU A 162 -4.46 10.05 4.58
N ALA A 163 -5.10 10.68 3.58
CA ALA A 163 -6.20 11.63 3.80
C ALA A 163 -7.40 11.00 4.55
N ALA A 164 -7.52 9.66 4.53
CA ALA A 164 -8.51 8.92 5.31
C ALA A 164 -8.05 8.61 6.75
N GLU A 165 -7.12 9.38 7.32
CA GLU A 165 -6.51 9.14 8.64
C GLU A 165 -7.51 8.78 9.75
N ARG A 166 -8.63 9.51 9.86
CA ARG A 166 -9.65 9.26 10.90
C ARG A 166 -10.29 7.87 10.80
N GLN A 167 -10.40 7.33 9.60
CA GLN A 167 -10.89 5.98 9.36
C GLN A 167 -9.78 4.97 9.67
N LEU A 168 -8.59 5.17 9.08
CA LEU A 168 -7.48 4.22 9.19
C LEU A 168 -6.99 4.04 10.64
N LYS A 169 -6.95 5.12 11.42
CA LYS A 169 -6.57 5.11 12.84
C LYS A 169 -7.51 4.29 13.73
N LYS A 170 -8.72 3.95 13.25
CA LYS A 170 -9.71 3.15 14.00
C LYS A 170 -9.68 1.67 13.68
N ILE A 171 -8.97 1.27 12.63
CA ILE A 171 -8.99 -0.10 12.13
C ILE A 171 -7.73 -0.81 12.63
N PRO A 172 -7.83 -1.81 13.51
CA PRO A 172 -6.70 -2.65 13.87
C PRO A 172 -6.10 -3.30 12.63
N VAL A 173 -4.77 -3.27 12.49
CA VAL A 173 -4.07 -3.85 11.33
C VAL A 173 -4.38 -5.33 11.15
N ALA A 174 -4.67 -6.03 12.25
CA ALA A 174 -5.05 -7.44 12.27
C ALA A 174 -6.36 -7.75 11.52
N GLU A 175 -7.28 -6.79 11.40
CA GLU A 175 -8.49 -6.98 10.57
C GLU A 175 -8.14 -7.20 9.10
N TYR A 176 -6.98 -6.71 8.67
CA TYR A 176 -6.48 -6.81 7.30
C TYR A 176 -5.47 -7.97 7.10
N ASP A 177 -5.34 -8.89 8.06
CA ASP A 177 -4.58 -10.15 7.93
C ASP A 177 -4.88 -10.95 6.65
N PRO A 178 -6.14 -11.02 6.15
CA PRO A 178 -6.39 -11.72 4.90
C PRO A 178 -5.68 -11.10 3.70
N LEU A 179 -5.45 -9.78 3.70
CA LEU A 179 -4.81 -9.00 2.64
C LEU A 179 -3.29 -8.91 2.82
N LEU A 180 -2.83 -8.64 4.04
CA LEU A 180 -1.43 -8.33 4.35
C LEU A 180 -0.63 -9.59 4.68
N GLU A 181 0.61 -9.67 4.19
CA GLU A 181 1.51 -10.74 4.62
C GLU A 181 2.14 -10.39 5.96
N LYS A 182 2.11 -11.36 6.90
CA LYS A 182 2.71 -11.15 8.21
C LYS A 182 4.24 -11.11 8.08
N GLY A 183 4.80 -10.00 8.55
CA GLY A 183 6.24 -9.88 8.76
C GLY A 183 6.68 -10.58 10.04
N ASN A 184 7.92 -10.31 10.47
CA ASN A 184 8.48 -10.80 11.72
C ASN A 184 8.38 -9.80 12.88
N VAL A 185 7.81 -8.63 12.63
CA VAL A 185 7.59 -7.58 13.64
C VAL A 185 6.17 -7.70 14.19
N PRO A 186 5.97 -7.71 15.52
CA PRO A 186 4.65 -7.72 16.14
C PRO A 186 3.78 -6.54 15.71
N ASP A 187 2.47 -6.76 15.66
CA ASP A 187 1.49 -5.72 15.34
C ASP A 187 1.49 -4.58 16.38
N THR A 188 2.00 -4.79 17.59
CA THR A 188 2.09 -3.75 18.64
C THR A 188 2.92 -2.54 18.22
N TYR A 189 3.85 -2.68 17.26
CA TYR A 189 4.63 -1.58 16.72
C TYR A 189 3.90 -0.78 15.62
N ARG A 190 2.84 -1.35 15.04
CA ARG A 190 2.01 -0.71 13.99
C ARG A 190 0.56 -1.19 14.15
N PRO A 191 -0.12 -0.81 15.24
CA PRO A 191 -1.36 -1.47 15.66
C PRO A 191 -2.55 -1.22 14.74
N THR A 192 -2.53 -0.14 13.95
CA THR A 192 -3.62 0.27 13.07
C THR A 192 -3.23 0.24 11.60
N LEU A 193 -4.25 0.29 10.73
CA LEU A 193 -4.02 0.49 9.30
C LEU A 193 -3.37 1.83 8.97
N TYR A 194 -3.57 2.86 9.81
CA TYR A 194 -2.90 4.14 9.61
C TYR A 194 -1.38 3.95 9.73
N ASP A 195 -0.94 3.24 10.76
CA ASP A 195 0.48 2.97 11.02
C ASP A 195 1.07 2.17 9.86
N PHE A 196 0.35 1.14 9.41
CA PHE A 196 0.77 0.36 8.25
C PHE A 196 0.99 1.27 7.01
N VAL A 197 -0.02 2.03 6.58
CA VAL A 197 0.07 2.87 5.38
C VAL A 197 1.10 3.99 5.54
N ALA A 198 1.20 4.59 6.74
CA ALA A 198 2.15 5.64 7.02
C ALA A 198 3.59 5.13 6.88
N PHE A 199 3.90 3.95 7.40
CA PHE A 199 5.24 3.40 7.27
C PHE A 199 5.57 2.89 5.86
N GLU A 200 4.58 2.49 5.06
CA GLU A 200 4.78 2.23 3.63
C GLU A 200 5.19 3.53 2.90
N ALA A 201 4.47 4.62 3.15
CA ALA A 201 4.80 5.94 2.61
C ALA A 201 6.18 6.44 3.08
N LEU A 202 6.50 6.30 4.37
CA LEU A 202 7.81 6.64 4.92
C LEU A 202 8.95 5.85 4.27
N SER A 203 8.72 4.56 3.97
CA SER A 203 9.71 3.73 3.28
C SER A 203 9.97 4.23 1.86
N PHE A 204 8.92 4.69 1.17
CA PHE A 204 9.03 5.35 -0.12
C PHE A 204 9.74 6.71 -0.05
N TYR A 205 9.41 7.55 0.93
CA TYR A 205 10.06 8.86 1.11
C TYR A 205 11.52 8.78 1.52
N ALA A 206 11.92 7.70 2.19
CA ALA A 206 13.31 7.44 2.57
C ALA A 206 14.14 6.78 1.45
N ALA A 207 13.53 6.42 0.32
CA ALA A 207 14.22 5.74 -0.76
C ALA A 207 15.26 6.66 -1.43
N GLY A 208 16.45 6.15 -1.73
CA GLY A 208 17.55 6.95 -2.30
C GLY A 208 17.21 7.54 -3.68
N GLU A 209 16.27 6.96 -4.40
CA GLU A 209 15.75 7.42 -5.68
C GLU A 209 15.08 8.78 -5.60
N GLN A 210 14.60 9.19 -4.42
CA GLN A 210 14.07 10.54 -4.18
C GLN A 210 15.12 11.62 -4.47
N ALA A 211 16.42 11.32 -4.26
CA ALA A 211 17.49 12.28 -4.51
C ALA A 211 17.60 12.66 -5.99
N GLY A 212 17.25 11.75 -6.91
CA GLY A 212 17.31 12.00 -8.36
C GLY A 212 16.20 12.90 -8.91
N SER A 213 15.20 13.22 -8.09
CA SER A 213 14.05 14.06 -8.46
C SER A 213 13.94 15.33 -7.61
N ARG A 214 15.01 15.70 -6.90
CA ARG A 214 15.02 16.91 -6.06
C ARG A 214 15.00 18.17 -6.93
N ALA A 215 14.17 19.13 -6.54
CA ALA A 215 14.20 20.49 -7.08
C ALA A 215 15.50 21.20 -6.63
N GLU A 216 15.88 22.25 -7.37
CA GLU A 216 17.07 23.06 -7.02
C GLU A 216 16.93 23.76 -5.66
N ASP A 217 15.70 24.10 -5.27
CA ASP A 217 15.32 24.72 -4.00
C ASP A 217 14.74 23.72 -2.99
N ALA A 218 15.02 22.42 -3.18
CA ALA A 218 14.50 21.37 -2.31
C ALA A 218 14.86 21.62 -0.84
N PHE A 219 13.89 21.37 0.05
CA PHE A 219 14.14 21.49 1.48
C PHE A 219 15.20 20.50 1.97
N ASP A 220 16.26 21.03 2.57
CA ASP A 220 17.31 20.27 3.25
C ASP A 220 17.16 20.30 4.77
N LEU A 221 17.15 19.11 5.36
CA LEU A 221 17.02 18.90 6.80
C LEU A 221 18.33 19.30 7.51
N GLN A 222 18.31 20.45 8.18
CA GLN A 222 19.47 20.95 8.90
C GLN A 222 19.66 20.23 10.24
N SER A 223 20.92 20.03 10.65
CA SER A 223 21.25 19.34 11.91
C SER A 223 20.90 20.14 13.16
N ASP A 224 20.77 21.46 13.05
CA ASP A 224 20.31 22.36 14.10
C ASP A 224 18.78 22.50 14.16
N SER A 225 18.06 21.81 13.27
CA SER A 225 16.60 21.74 13.32
C SER A 225 16.11 20.87 14.49
N PRO A 226 14.83 21.00 14.90
CA PRO A 226 14.25 20.16 15.94
C PRO A 226 14.15 18.65 15.62
N VAL A 227 14.72 18.16 14.51
CA VAL A 227 14.68 16.74 14.12
C VAL A 227 15.24 15.80 15.20
N PHE A 228 16.24 16.24 15.96
CA PHE A 228 16.84 15.48 17.08
C PHE A 228 16.47 16.04 18.46
N ALA A 229 15.48 16.93 18.52
CA ALA A 229 15.01 17.52 19.77
C ALA A 229 14.15 16.52 20.57
N THR A 230 13.64 16.96 21.72
CA THR A 230 12.69 16.13 22.47
C THR A 230 11.43 15.87 21.64
N THR A 231 10.70 14.79 21.93
CA THR A 231 9.42 14.47 21.26
C THR A 231 8.45 15.66 21.28
N ASP A 232 8.39 16.38 22.40
CA ASP A 232 7.51 17.54 22.57
C ASP A 232 7.88 18.72 21.68
N GLU A 233 9.17 18.93 21.44
CA GLU A 233 9.68 19.96 20.54
C GLU A 233 9.50 19.54 19.09
N PHE A 234 9.86 18.29 18.75
CA PHE A 234 9.75 17.75 17.40
C PHE A 234 8.29 17.74 16.90
N VAL A 235 7.33 17.26 17.70
CA VAL A 235 5.91 17.22 17.30
C VAL A 235 5.31 18.61 17.10
N LYS A 236 5.84 19.64 17.78
CA LYS A 236 5.38 21.04 17.63
C LYS A 236 6.13 21.80 16.53
N TRP A 237 7.20 21.24 15.99
CA TRP A 237 8.03 21.91 15.01
C TRP A 237 7.25 22.17 13.72
N GLN A 238 7.16 23.44 13.34
CA GLN A 238 6.63 23.84 12.05
C GLN A 238 7.78 24.04 11.07
N VAL A 239 7.90 23.13 10.11
CA VAL A 239 8.90 23.24 9.05
C VAL A 239 8.57 24.46 8.18
N GLN A 240 9.48 25.44 8.14
CA GLN A 240 9.37 26.61 7.27
C GLN A 240 10.05 26.29 5.94
N THR A 241 9.29 26.24 4.85
CA THR A 241 9.81 26.00 3.50
C THR A 241 8.89 26.60 2.45
N THR A 242 9.44 26.96 1.30
CA THR A 242 8.70 27.29 0.07
C THR A 242 8.41 26.07 -0.80
N ASP A 243 9.12 24.97 -0.57
CA ASP A 243 8.96 23.69 -1.27
C ASP A 243 7.73 22.95 -0.73
N SER A 244 6.56 23.20 -1.35
CA SER A 244 5.29 22.58 -0.95
C SER A 244 5.22 21.08 -1.23
N GLU A 245 6.06 20.59 -2.15
CA GLU A 245 6.07 19.19 -2.59
C GLU A 245 7.19 18.36 -1.95
N SER A 246 7.95 18.94 -1.03
CA SER A 246 9.05 18.27 -0.35
C SER A 246 8.64 16.95 0.31
N VAL A 247 9.16 15.85 -0.23
CA VAL A 247 9.02 14.51 0.38
C VAL A 247 9.64 14.43 1.77
N THR A 248 10.71 15.21 2.04
CA THR A 248 11.31 15.33 3.36
C THR A 248 10.32 15.95 4.35
N VAL A 249 9.65 17.04 3.97
CA VAL A 249 8.65 17.68 4.83
C VAL A 249 7.42 16.80 5.03
N LYS A 250 6.98 16.09 3.99
CA LYS A 250 5.90 15.08 4.09
C LYS A 250 6.28 13.98 5.08
N ALA A 251 7.51 13.46 5.02
CA ALA A 251 8.01 12.46 5.96
C ALA A 251 8.08 12.98 7.40
N VAL A 252 8.59 14.20 7.61
CA VAL A 252 8.62 14.85 8.95
C VAL A 252 7.21 14.96 9.52
N LYS A 253 6.25 15.48 8.76
CA LYS A 253 4.85 15.60 9.19
C LYS A 253 4.25 14.23 9.54
N LEU A 254 4.53 13.21 8.73
CA LEU A 254 4.00 11.87 8.97
C LEU A 254 4.58 11.23 10.25
N TYR A 255 5.87 11.45 10.55
CA TYR A 255 6.43 11.08 11.85
C TYR A 255 5.79 11.86 13.01
N GLN A 256 5.58 13.17 12.86
CA GLN A 256 4.88 13.97 13.88
C GLN A 256 3.46 13.46 14.14
N ASP A 257 2.72 13.12 13.09
CA ASP A 257 1.35 12.60 13.18
C ASP A 257 1.30 11.24 13.89
N LEU A 258 2.23 10.33 13.58
CA LEU A 258 2.35 9.02 14.25
C LEU A 258 2.67 9.19 15.74
N MET A 259 3.67 10.01 16.07
CA MET A 259 4.03 10.29 17.46
C MET A 259 2.89 10.95 18.24
N GLN A 260 2.16 11.87 17.60
CA GLN A 260 1.02 12.52 18.22
C GLN A 260 -0.14 11.55 18.43
N PHE A 261 -0.39 10.64 17.48
CA PHE A 261 -1.44 9.64 17.56
C PHE A 261 -1.22 8.68 18.74
N HIS A 262 -0.01 8.16 18.91
CA HIS A 262 0.32 7.17 19.95
C HIS A 262 0.73 7.77 21.29
N ARG A 263 0.83 9.10 21.42
CA ARG A 263 1.32 9.79 22.63
C ARG A 263 0.61 9.41 23.92
N ARG A 264 -0.65 8.97 23.83
CA ARG A 264 -1.50 8.62 24.99
C ARG A 264 -1.82 7.13 25.06
N ASP A 265 -1.17 6.31 24.23
CA ASP A 265 -1.41 4.88 24.25
C ASP A 265 -0.87 4.28 25.54
N ARG A 266 -1.58 3.27 26.06
CA ARG A 266 -1.13 2.57 27.27
C ARG A 266 0.14 1.77 27.01
N ASP A 267 0.23 1.20 25.82
CA ASP A 267 1.43 0.58 25.28
C ASP A 267 2.16 1.62 24.43
N GLN A 268 3.44 1.87 24.73
CA GLN A 268 4.27 2.87 24.05
C GLN A 268 5.15 2.23 22.97
N ALA A 269 4.83 1.00 22.54
CA ALA A 269 5.57 0.31 21.48
C ALA A 269 5.31 0.85 20.07
N ALA A 270 4.18 1.53 19.85
CA ALA A 270 3.77 2.09 18.57
C ALA A 270 4.40 3.46 18.27
#